data_AF-A0AAJ2DCB8-F1
#
_entry.id   AF-A0AAJ2DCB8-F1
#
_cell.length_a   1.000
_cell.length_b   1.000
_cell.length_c   1.000
_cell.angle_alpha   90.00
_cell.angle_beta   90.00
_cell.angle_gamma   90.00
#
_symmetry.space_group_name_H-M   'P 1'
#
loop_
_entity.id
_entity.type
_entity.pdbx_description
1 polymer ?
#
loop_
_entity_poly.entity_id
_entity_poly.type
_entity_poly.pdbx_seq_one_letter_code
_entity_poly.pdbx_strand_id
1 'polypeptide(L)' 'MSKKSPNQLYWESIDRQRLVDEYNGFLQENGYENNPHNANLFVNRKGMVGMKARDTIVALAGELPPFYD' A
#
# COMPACT_ATOMS: atom_id res chain seq x y z
N MET A 1 -24.20 -2.29 -9.28
CA MET A 1 -22.77 -2.58 -9.05
C MET A 1 -22.35 -3.66 -10.04
N SER A 2 -21.54 -3.32 -11.05
CA SER A 2 -20.99 -4.33 -11.98
C SER A 2 -20.06 -5.27 -11.20
N LYS A 3 -20.36 -6.57 -11.19
CA LYS A 3 -19.46 -7.58 -10.64
C LYS A 3 -18.18 -7.57 -11.47
N LYS A 4 -17.03 -7.38 -10.81
CA LYS A 4 -15.71 -7.50 -11.47
C LYS A 4 -15.58 -8.92 -12.04
N SER A 5 -15.03 -9.04 -13.23
CA SER A 5 -14.79 -10.36 -13.81
C SER A 5 -13.74 -11.12 -12.98
N PRO A 6 -13.79 -12.47 -12.94
CA PRO A 6 -12.81 -13.27 -12.21
C PRO A 6 -11.35 -12.94 -12.59
N ASN A 7 -11.10 -12.67 -13.87
CA ASN A 7 -9.78 -12.28 -14.36
C ASN A 7 -9.32 -10.93 -13.79
N GLN A 8 -10.22 -9.97 -13.62
CA GLN A 8 -9.88 -8.67 -13.00
C GLN A 8 -9.52 -8.82 -11.53
N LEU A 9 -10.25 -9.64 -10.78
CA LEU A 9 -9.94 -9.89 -9.36
C LEU A 9 -8.59 -10.59 -9.19
N TYR A 10 -8.27 -11.53 -10.07
CA TYR A 10 -6.98 -12.22 -10.06
C TYR A 10 -5.83 -11.24 -10.28
N TRP A 11 -5.85 -10.42 -11.34
CA TRP A 11 -4.77 -9.47 -11.59
C TRP A 11 -4.64 -8.41 -10.49
N GLU A 12 -5.77 -7.96 -9.92
CA GLU A 12 -5.75 -7.08 -8.75
C GLU A 12 -5.09 -7.72 -7.53
N SER A 13 -5.27 -9.04 -7.31
CA SER A 13 -4.58 -9.74 -6.21
C SER A 13 -3.07 -9.84 -6.44
N ILE A 14 -2.64 -10.05 -7.69
CA ILE A 14 -1.21 -10.11 -8.04
C ILE A 14 -0.55 -8.75 -7.84
N ASP A 15 -1.21 -7.67 -8.28
CA ASP A 15 -0.70 -6.32 -8.09
C ASP A 15 -0.60 -5.92 -6.60
N ARG A 16 -1.58 -6.34 -5.79
CA ARG A 16 -1.52 -6.14 -4.33
C ARG A 16 -0.36 -6.90 -3.69
N GLN A 17 -0.16 -8.17 -4.07
CA GLN A 17 0.94 -8.97 -3.54
C GLN A 17 2.30 -8.35 -3.87
N ARG A 18 2.48 -7.94 -5.13
CA ARG A 18 3.70 -7.24 -5.55
C ARG A 18 3.96 -5.98 -4.73
N LEU A 19 2.91 -5.21 -4.45
CA LEU A 19 3.03 -3.98 -3.69
C LEU A 19 3.41 -4.24 -2.22
N VAL A 20 2.89 -5.32 -1.62
CA VAL A 20 3.31 -5.80 -0.29
C VAL A 20 4.77 -6.23 -0.30
N ASP A 21 5.20 -6.98 -1.31
CA ASP A 21 6.59 -7.45 -1.42
C ASP A 21 7.57 -6.26 -1.59
N GLU A 22 7.22 -5.27 -2.41
CA GLU A 22 8.00 -4.03 -2.58
C GLU A 22 8.06 -3.21 -1.28
N TYR A 23 6.97 -3.17 -0.51
CA TYR A 23 6.96 -2.49 0.79
C TYR A 23 7.81 -3.22 1.83
N ASN A 24 7.73 -4.55 1.90
CA ASN A 24 8.58 -5.36 2.78
C ASN A 24 10.07 -5.19 2.43
N GLY A 25 10.41 -5.16 1.14
CA GLY A 25 11.76 -4.85 0.68
C GLY A 25 12.22 -3.47 1.13
N PHE A 26 11.37 -2.44 0.96
CA PHE A 26 11.64 -1.10 1.46
C PHE A 26 11.88 -1.07 2.97
N LEU A 27 11.07 -1.78 3.76
CA LEU A 27 11.26 -1.86 5.20
C LEU A 27 12.61 -2.50 5.56
N GLN A 28 12.92 -3.64 4.94
CA GLN A 28 14.16 -4.38 5.19
C GLN A 28 15.41 -3.58 4.80
N GLU A 29 15.41 -2.94 3.62
CA GLU A 29 16.52 -2.12 3.12
C GLU A 29 16.87 -0.96 4.07
N ASN A 30 15.87 -0.42 4.77
CA ASN A 30 16.04 0.75 5.62
C ASN A 30 16.05 0.42 7.12
N GLY A 31 15.88 -0.86 7.49
CA GLY A 31 15.76 -1.27 8.90
C GLY A 31 14.52 -0.72 9.60
N TYR A 32 13.42 -0.55 8.85
CA TYR A 32 12.17 0.01 9.33
C TYR A 32 11.19 -1.06 9.79
N GLU A 33 10.38 -0.73 10.79
CA GLU A 33 9.24 -1.55 11.21
C GLU A 33 7.99 -1.24 10.39
N ASN A 34 7.04 -2.19 10.32
CA ASN A 34 5.77 -1.93 9.67
C ASN A 34 4.91 -1.00 10.55
N ASN A 35 4.67 0.21 10.07
CA ASN A 35 3.76 1.17 10.70
C ASN A 35 3.21 2.16 9.65
N PRO A 36 2.17 2.95 9.98
CA PRO A 36 1.54 3.87 9.04
C PRO A 36 2.48 4.95 8.52
N HIS A 37 3.42 5.40 9.36
CA HIS A 37 4.39 6.40 8.97
C HIS A 37 5.30 5.89 7.85
N ASN A 38 5.81 4.68 7.99
CA ASN A 38 6.68 4.04 7.00
C ASN A 38 5.92 3.65 5.74
N ALA A 39 4.66 3.23 5.86
CA ALA A 39 3.77 3.07 4.71
C ALA A 39 3.55 4.40 3.98
N ASN A 40 3.37 5.52 4.70
CA ASN A 40 3.29 6.85 4.10
C ASN A 40 4.58 7.25 3.37
N LEU A 41 5.76 6.98 3.96
CA LEU A 41 7.05 7.20 3.28
C LEU A 41 7.16 6.40 1.99
N PHE A 42 6.75 5.13 2.01
CA PHE A 42 6.75 4.26 0.85
C PHE A 42 5.84 4.78 -0.28
N VAL A 43 4.59 5.15 0.03
CA VAL A 43 3.67 5.67 -1.01
C VAL A 43 4.14 7.01 -1.57
N ASN A 44 4.76 7.87 -0.75
CA ASN A 44 5.40 9.11 -1.21
C ASN A 44 6.59 8.82 -2.15
N ARG A 45 7.45 7.84 -1.81
CA ARG A 45 8.55 7.39 -2.68
C ARG A 45 8.04 6.87 -4.03
N LYS A 46 6.87 6.24 -4.05
CA LYS A 46 6.20 5.75 -5.27
C LYS A 46 5.44 6.84 -6.03
N GLY A 47 5.42 8.08 -5.53
CA GLY A 47 4.72 9.21 -6.14
C GLY A 47 3.19 9.09 -6.08
N MET A 48 2.64 8.32 -5.13
CA MET A 48 1.20 8.20 -4.96
C MET A 48 0.67 9.38 -4.15
N VAL A 49 -0.52 9.90 -4.51
CA VAL A 49 -1.15 11.04 -3.85
C VAL A 49 -2.66 10.81 -3.66
N GLY A 50 -3.27 11.59 -2.77
CA GLY A 50 -4.72 11.61 -2.55
C GLY A 50 -5.29 10.26 -2.07
N MET A 51 -6.50 9.91 -2.55
CA MET A 51 -7.19 8.68 -2.14
C MET A 51 -6.36 7.42 -2.41
N LYS A 52 -5.61 7.38 -3.51
CA LYS A 52 -4.76 6.22 -3.84
C LYS A 52 -3.66 6.01 -2.80
N ALA A 53 -3.03 7.08 -2.32
CA ALA A 53 -2.03 6.99 -1.25
C ALA A 53 -2.68 6.49 0.05
N ARG A 54 -3.81 7.09 0.43
CA ARG A 54 -4.58 6.72 1.62
C ARG A 54 -4.96 5.23 1.63
N ASP A 55 -5.57 4.74 0.56
CA ASP A 55 -6.00 3.35 0.43
C ASP A 55 -4.81 2.38 0.46
N THR A 56 -3.69 2.78 -0.15
CA THR A 56 -2.46 1.98 -0.17
C THR A 56 -1.84 1.90 1.22
N ILE A 57 -1.83 2.99 1.99
CA ILE A 57 -1.31 2.99 3.36
C ILE A 57 -2.14 2.05 4.24
N VAL A 58 -3.47 2.13 4.18
CA VAL A 58 -4.35 1.22 4.93
C VAL A 58 -4.14 -0.23 4.51
N ALA A 59 -3.98 -0.50 3.22
CA ALA A 59 -3.72 -1.86 2.73
C ALA A 59 -2.39 -2.44 3.23
N LEU A 60 -1.37 -1.61 3.46
CA LEU A 60 -0.03 -2.03 3.88
C LEU A 60 0.14 -2.10 5.41
N ALA A 61 -0.35 -1.08 6.13
CA ALA A 61 -0.12 -0.90 7.57
C ALA A 61 -1.38 -1.14 8.42
N GLY A 62 -2.54 -1.33 7.81
CA GLY A 62 -3.82 -1.57 8.50
C GLY A 62 -4.51 -0.32 9.03
N GLU A 63 -3.80 0.81 9.14
CA GLU A 63 -4.33 2.07 9.65
C GLU A 63 -3.66 3.28 8.98
N LEU A 64 -4.22 4.48 9.18
CA LEU A 64 -3.68 5.73 8.65
C LEU A 64 -2.75 6.42 9.65
N PRO A 65 -1.77 7.20 9.19
CA PRO A 65 -0.96 8.03 10.06
C PRO A 65 -1.82 9.09 10.77
N PRO A 66 -1.41 9.57 11.97
CA PRO A 66 -2.17 10.56 12.74
C PRO A 66 -2.39 11.91 12.03
N PHE A 67 -1.64 12.20 10.97
CA PHE A 67 -1.78 13.42 10.17
C PHE A 67 -2.73 13.30 8.97
N TYR A 68 -3.34 12.12 8.79
CA TYR A 68 -4.42 11.89 7.80
C TYR A 68 -5.82 12.06 8.39
N ASP A 69 -5.92 12.52 9.65
CA ASP A 69 -7.15 12.85 10.36
C ASP A 69 -7.84 14.10 9.79
#